data_AF-A0A2L0GN41-F1
#
_entry.id   AF-A0A2L0GN41-F1
#
_cell.length_a   1.000
_cell.length_b   1.000
_cell.length_c   1.000
_cell.angle_alpha   90.00
_cell.angle_beta   90.00
_cell.angle_gamma   90.00
#
_symmetry.space_group_name_H-M   'P 1'
#
loop_
_entity.id
_entity.type
_entity.pdbx_description
1 polymer ?
#
loop_
_entity_poly.entity_id
_entity_poly.type
_entity_poly.pdbx_seq_one_letter_code
_entity_poly.pdbx_strand_id
1 'polypeptide(L)' 'MSKSPREIAETRARNRFIVITAVRFGGVAMVMLGFAIVRGLIDLPYLAGVGLAVLGFVEFFVIPIVISRAWKAGDEKRR' A
#
# COMPACT_ATOMS: atom_id res chain seq x y z
N MET A 1 -11.30 -22.42 23.58
CA MET A 1 -9.98 -21.85 23.87
C MET A 1 -9.99 -20.37 23.51
N SER A 2 -9.88 -19.47 24.49
CA SER A 2 -9.59 -18.06 24.23
C SER A 2 -8.14 -17.95 23.76
N LYS A 3 -7.90 -17.22 22.66
CA LYS A 3 -6.54 -17.02 22.14
C LYS A 3 -5.66 -16.35 23.18
N SER A 4 -4.40 -16.77 23.28
CA SER A 4 -3.46 -16.15 24.22
C SER A 4 -3.12 -14.71 23.76
N PRO A 5 -2.77 -13.78 24.67
CA PRO A 5 -2.42 -12.41 24.31
C PRO A 5 -1.28 -12.31 23.27
N ARG A 6 -0.35 -13.27 23.28
CA ARG A 6 0.76 -13.35 22.30
C ARG A 6 0.25 -13.67 20.90
N GLU A 7 -0.66 -14.63 20.76
CA GLU A 7 -1.24 -15.00 19.47
C GLU A 7 -2.03 -13.85 18.82
N ILE A 8 -2.69 -13.03 19.64
CA ILE A 8 -3.42 -11.84 19.16
C ILE A 8 -2.43 -10.80 18.62
N ALA A 9 -1.33 -10.56 19.34
CA ALA A 9 -0.27 -9.63 18.91
C ALA A 9 0.39 -10.10 17.61
N GLU A 10 0.71 -11.40 17.51
CA GLU A 10 1.30 -11.99 16.31
C GLU A 10 0.36 -11.90 15.10
N THR A 11 -0.92 -12.25 15.28
CA THR A 11 -1.94 -12.13 14.22
C THR A 11 -2.05 -10.67 13.74
N ARG A 12 -2.02 -9.70 14.65
CA ARG A 12 -2.05 -8.27 14.31
C ARG A 12 -0.81 -7.85 13.52
N ALA A 13 0.38 -8.26 13.97
CA ALA A 13 1.63 -7.95 13.27
C ALA A 13 1.66 -8.54 11.86
N ARG A 14 1.23 -9.80 11.72
CA ARG A 14 1.15 -10.48 10.41
C ARG A 14 0.19 -9.76 9.46
N ASN A 15 -1.00 -9.41 9.94
CA ASN A 15 -1.98 -8.68 9.12
C ASN A 15 -1.44 -7.33 8.66
N ARG A 16 -0.78 -6.58 9.56
CA ARG A 16 -0.15 -5.30 9.23
C ARG A 16 0.94 -5.45 8.15
N PHE A 17 1.77 -6.48 8.27
CA PHE A 17 2.80 -6.79 7.29
C PHE A 17 2.21 -7.10 5.92
N ILE A 18 1.19 -7.96 5.86
CA ILE A 18 0.51 -8.32 4.60
C ILE A 18 -0.08 -7.07 3.93
N VAL A 19 -0.77 -6.22 4.69
CA VAL A 19 -1.38 -4.99 4.16
C VAL A 19 -0.34 -4.03 3.60
N ILE A 20 0.74 -3.73 4.34
CA ILE A 20 1.81 -2.83 3.86
C ILE A 20 2.47 -3.41 2.60
N THR A 21 2.70 -4.71 2.58
CA THR A 21 3.32 -5.39 1.44
C THR A 21 2.43 -5.31 0.21
N ALA A 22 1.13 -5.60 0.35
CA ALA A 22 0.17 -5.52 -0.74
C ALA A 22 0.08 -4.11 -1.34
N VAL A 23 0.00 -3.08 -0.49
CA VAL A 23 -0.03 -1.66 -0.94
C VAL A 23 1.24 -1.30 -1.72
N ARG A 24 2.42 -1.73 -1.24
CA ARG A 24 3.67 -1.47 -1.95
C ARG A 24 3.71 -2.13 -3.32
N PHE A 25 3.32 -3.41 -3.40
CA PHE A 25 3.25 -4.09 -4.69
C PHE A 25 2.20 -3.47 -5.62
N GLY A 26 1.07 -3.01 -5.10
CA GLY A 26 0.08 -2.23 -5.85
C GLY A 26 0.66 -0.93 -6.42
N GLY A 27 1.39 -0.17 -5.60
CA GLY A 27 2.14 1.02 -6.01
C GLY A 27 3.10 0.74 -7.16
N VAL A 28 3.96 -0.28 -7.01
CA VAL A 28 4.90 -0.69 -8.06
C VAL A 28 4.19 -1.12 -9.34
N ALA A 29 3.10 -1.90 -9.22
CA ALA A 29 2.32 -2.32 -10.38
C ALA A 29 1.72 -1.13 -11.14
N MET A 30 1.18 -0.13 -10.44
CA MET A 30 0.69 1.10 -11.08
C MET A 30 1.80 1.88 -11.78
N VAL A 31 2.98 2.00 -11.15
CA VAL A 31 4.14 2.63 -11.78
C VAL A 31 4.52 1.91 -13.08
N MET A 32 4.61 0.58 -13.04
CA MET A 32 4.92 -0.24 -14.21
C MET A 32 3.87 -0.09 -15.31
N LEU A 33 2.57 -0.08 -14.96
CA LEU A 33 1.49 0.15 -15.92
C LEU A 33 1.55 1.54 -16.53
N GLY A 34 1.83 2.58 -15.73
CA GLY A 34 2.01 3.94 -16.21
C GLY A 34 3.16 4.03 -17.22
N PHE A 35 4.29 3.38 -16.93
CA PHE A 35 5.40 3.29 -17.87
C PHE A 35 5.06 2.51 -19.15
N ALA A 36 4.26 1.45 -19.05
CA ALA A 36 3.81 0.71 -20.23
C ALA A 36 2.97 1.59 -21.16
N ILE A 37 2.07 2.42 -20.61
CA ILE A 37 1.30 3.41 -21.39
C ILE A 37 2.23 4.46 -22.00
N VAL A 38 3.14 5.04 -21.21
CA VAL A 38 4.09 6.07 -21.69
C VAL A 38 4.99 5.56 -22.81
N ARG A 39 5.35 4.27 -22.80
CA ARG A 39 6.14 3.63 -23.85
C ARG A 39 5.31 3.14 -25.04
N GLY A 40 3.99 3.33 -25.03
CA GLY A 40 3.10 2.89 -26.10
C GLY A 40 2.89 1.38 -26.17
N LEU A 41 3.21 0.63 -25.11
CA LEU A 41 2.85 -0.80 -25.01
C LEU A 41 1.34 -0.97 -24.80
N ILE A 42 0.70 0.05 -24.23
CA ILE A 42 -0.75 0.14 -24.03
C ILE A 42 -1.21 1.42 -24.69
N ASP A 43 -2.19 1.32 -25.59
CA ASP A 43 -2.71 2.45 -26.37
C ASP A 43 -3.69 3.30 -25.53
N LEU A 44 -3.12 4.09 -24.63
CA LEU A 44 -3.83 5.10 -23.84
C LEU A 44 -3.13 6.46 -23.98
N PRO A 45 -3.82 7.57 -23.66
CA PRO A 45 -3.23 8.90 -23.69
C PRO A 45 -1.98 8.98 -22.80
N TYR A 46 -0.92 9.62 -23.30
CA TYR A 46 0.34 9.81 -22.58
C TYR A 46 0.14 10.40 -21.17
N LEU A 47 -0.76 11.39 -21.05
CA LEU A 47 -1.09 12.02 -19.77
C LEU A 47 -1.67 11.03 -18.75
N ALA A 48 -2.44 10.04 -19.20
CA ALA A 48 -2.97 9.00 -18.32
C ALA A 48 -1.84 8.09 -17.79
N GLY A 49 -0.88 7.74 -18.66
CA GLY A 49 0.30 6.97 -18.26
C GLY A 49 1.18 7.70 -17.25
N VAL A 50 1.45 8.99 -17.49
CA VAL A 50 2.19 9.84 -16.55
C VAL A 50 1.44 9.98 -15.23
N GLY A 51 0.13 10.27 -15.28
CA GLY A 51 -0.71 10.37 -14.09
C GLY A 51 -0.72 9.09 -13.26
N LEU A 52 -0.85 7.93 -13.92
CA LEU A 52 -0.84 6.63 -13.27
C LEU A 52 0.52 6.32 -12.63
N ALA A 53 1.62 6.63 -13.31
CA ALA A 53 2.96 6.43 -12.76
C ALA A 53 3.20 7.31 -11.52
N VAL A 54 2.85 8.59 -11.59
CA VAL A 54 2.97 9.52 -10.46
C VAL A 54 2.09 9.05 -9.30
N LEU A 55 0.85 8.64 -9.56
CA LEU A 55 -0.05 8.12 -8.54
C LEU A 55 0.52 6.86 -7.89
N GLY A 56 1.08 5.94 -8.67
CA GLY A 56 1.72 4.74 -8.16
C GLY A 56 2.92 5.05 -7.24
N PHE A 57 3.73 6.06 -7.58
CA PHE A 57 4.80 6.53 -6.70
C PHE A 57 4.26 7.13 -5.41
N VAL A 58 3.26 8.02 -5.50
CA VAL A 58 2.61 8.60 -4.32
C VAL A 58 2.03 7.51 -3.43
N GLU A 59 1.34 6.53 -4.00
CA GLU A 59 0.79 5.40 -3.25
C GLU A 59 1.89 4.58 -2.57
N PHE A 60 2.95 4.23 -3.31
CA PHE A 60 4.08 3.45 -2.78
C PHE A 60 4.76 4.10 -1.58
N PHE A 61 4.92 5.44 -1.59
CA PHE A 61 5.62 6.17 -0.53
C PHE A 61 4.69 6.67 0.59
N VAL A 62 3.53 7.23 0.24
CA VAL A 62 2.68 7.97 1.19
C VAL A 62 1.70 7.06 1.92
N ILE A 63 1.03 6.14 1.22
CA ILE A 63 -0.03 5.33 1.82
C ILE A 63 0.48 4.42 2.95
N PRO A 64 1.65 3.75 2.86
CA PRO A 64 2.19 2.97 3.97
C PRO A 64 2.45 3.80 5.22
N ILE A 65 2.88 5.06 5.05
CA ILE A 65 3.12 5.98 6.18
C ILE A 65 1.78 6.33 6.85
N VAL A 66 0.78 6.68 6.05
CA VAL A 66 -0.56 7.04 6.55
C VAL A 66 -1.19 5.86 7.31
N ILE A 67 -1.16 4.66 6.75
CA ILE A 67 -1.69 3.45 7.38
C ILE A 67 -0.98 3.15 8.70
N SER A 68 0.36 3.23 8.72
CA SER A 68 1.14 3.01 9.94
C SER A 68 0.79 4.02 11.05
N ARG A 69 0.62 5.30 10.69
CA ARG A 69 0.18 6.34 11.62
C ARG A 69 -1.24 6.09 12.14
N ALA A 70 -2.16 5.70 11.27
CA ALA A 70 -3.54 5.40 11.65
C ALA A 70 -3.62 4.23 12.65
N TRP A 71 -2.82 3.18 12.47
CA TRP A 71 -2.75 2.07 13.41
C TRP A 71 -2.22 2.48 14.78
N LYS A 72 -1.21 3.35 14.85
CA LYS A 72 -0.70 3.88 16.13
C LYS A 72 -1.77 4.69 16.86
N ALA A 73 -2.47 5.58 16.15
CA ALA A 73 -3.55 6.38 16.73
C ALA A 73 -4.72 5.51 17.24
N GLY A 74 -5.06 4.44 16.52
CA GLY A 74 -6.09 3.48 16.94
C GLY A 74 -5.67 2.61 18.13
N ASP A 75 -4.38 2.27 18.24
CA ASP A 75 -3.84 1.55 19.40
C ASP A 75 -3.83 2.44 20.66
N GLU A 76 -3.56 3.74 20.53
CA GLU A 76 -3.53 4.70 21.64
C GLU A 76 -4.93 5.01 22.20
N LYS A 77 -5.95 5.18 21.35
CA LYS A 77 -7.35 5.33 21.78
C LYS A 77 -7.94 4.10 22.50
N ARG A 78 -7.26 2.96 22.46
CA ARG A 78 -7.74 1.68 23.00
C ARG A 78 -7.03 1.23 24.27
N ARG A 79 -6.03 2.00 24.74
CA ARG A 79 -5.41 1.87 26.07
C ARG A 79 -6.15 2.75 27.08
#